data_AF-A0AAD7Y6A4-F1
#
_entry.id   AF-A0AAD7Y6A4-F1
#
_cell.length_a   1.000
_cell.length_b   1.000
_cell.length_c   1.000
_cell.angle_alpha   90.00
_cell.angle_beta   90.00
_cell.angle_gamma   90.00
#
_symmetry.space_group_name_H-M   'P 1'
#
loop_
_entity.id
_entity.type
_entity.pdbx_description
1 polymer ?
#
loop_
_entity_poly.entity_id
_entity_poly.type
_entity_poly.pdbx_seq_one_letter_code
_entity_poly.pdbx_strand_id
1 'polypeptide(L)'
;MSRKCNNDHNSFCYVCGILTFKKQRRNFTNYVLECYHQCFGFSVAHQDKFWAPHVCCITCVKNLTDWKKGARAMPFAVPMIWTEPRDHVSDCYFCLTDIKGINYKKKKQLSTLTYLLL
;
A
#
# COMPACT_ATOMS: atom_id res chain seq x y z
N MET A 1 -15.14 -22.33 0.53
CA MET A 1 -14.19 -21.27 0.12
C MET A 1 -13.44 -20.79 1.35
N SER A 2 -12.11 -20.59 1.25
CA SER A 2 -11.30 -20.08 2.35
C SER A 2 -11.76 -18.68 2.73
N ARG A 3 -12.00 -18.41 4.03
CA ARG A 3 -12.24 -17.06 4.58
C ARG A 3 -10.94 -16.26 4.77
N LYS A 4 -9.81 -16.78 4.27
CA LYS A 4 -8.49 -16.22 4.44
C LYS A 4 -7.90 -15.86 3.09
N CYS A 5 -7.33 -14.66 3.01
CA CYS A 5 -6.62 -14.18 1.84
C CYS A 5 -5.44 -15.09 1.45
N ASN A 6 -5.21 -15.23 0.14
CA ASN A 6 -4.06 -15.98 -0.39
C ASN A 6 -2.73 -15.31 -0.02
N ASN A 7 -2.73 -13.98 0.07
CA ASN A 7 -1.57 -13.17 0.41
C ASN A 7 -1.79 -12.44 1.74
N ASP A 8 -0.70 -12.25 2.48
CA ASP A 8 -0.67 -11.38 3.67
C ASP A 8 -0.85 -9.91 3.24
N HIS A 9 -1.83 -9.21 3.83
CA HIS A 9 -2.14 -7.79 3.59
C HIS A 9 -0.92 -6.88 3.73
N ASN A 10 -0.05 -7.14 4.73
CA ASN A 10 1.18 -6.39 4.95
C ASN A 10 2.26 -6.67 3.90
N SER A 11 2.01 -7.57 2.96
CA SER A 11 2.79 -7.69 1.74
C SER A 11 2.52 -6.56 0.76
N PHE A 12 1.57 -5.67 1.02
CA PHE A 12 1.30 -4.52 0.17
C PHE A 12 1.46 -3.23 0.97
N CYS A 13 1.87 -2.15 0.30
CA CYS A 13 1.99 -0.85 0.92
C CYS A 13 0.61 -0.21 1.05
N TYR A 14 0.22 0.24 2.24
CA TYR A 14 -1.04 0.96 2.42
C TYR A 14 -1.16 2.20 1.51
N VAL A 15 -0.07 2.97 1.35
CA VAL A 15 -0.13 4.26 0.65
C VAL A 15 -0.22 4.11 -0.87
N CYS A 16 0.44 3.10 -1.46
CA CYS A 16 0.52 2.96 -2.92
C CYS A 16 0.03 1.62 -3.47
N GLY A 17 -0.44 0.70 -2.63
CA GLY A 17 -0.89 -0.63 -3.05
C GLY A 17 0.23 -1.59 -3.48
N ILE A 18 1.45 -1.11 -3.73
CA ILE A 18 2.52 -1.94 -4.31
C ILE A 18 3.07 -3.00 -3.33
N LEU A 19 3.31 -4.21 -3.85
CA LEU A 19 4.00 -5.31 -3.16
C LEU A 19 5.27 -4.83 -2.43
N THR A 20 5.39 -5.13 -1.14
CA THR A 20 6.44 -4.67 -0.24
C THR A 20 7.01 -5.82 0.58
N PHE A 21 8.31 -6.08 0.37
CA PHE A 21 9.05 -7.11 1.11
C PHE A 21 9.34 -6.67 2.54
N LYS A 22 9.44 -7.61 3.47
CA LYS A 22 9.59 -7.37 4.92
C LYS A 22 10.61 -6.28 5.27
N LYS A 23 11.81 -6.31 4.66
CA LYS A 23 12.90 -5.32 4.89
C LYS A 23 12.51 -3.88 4.52
N GLN A 24 11.58 -3.71 3.59
CA GLN A 24 11.12 -2.42 3.08
C GLN A 24 9.86 -1.91 3.80
N ARG A 25 9.23 -2.72 4.65
CA ARG A 25 8.03 -2.32 5.40
C ARG A 25 8.40 -1.33 6.49
N ARG A 26 7.52 -0.38 6.74
CA ARG A 26 7.61 0.63 7.80
C ARG A 26 6.25 0.74 8.47
N ASN A 27 6.28 0.92 9.78
CA ASN A 27 5.07 1.21 10.54
C ASN A 27 4.70 2.69 10.36
N PHE A 28 3.42 2.98 10.52
CA PHE A 28 2.96 4.36 10.63
C PHE A 28 3.34 4.94 11.99
N THR A 29 4.34 5.82 12.01
CA THR A 29 4.62 6.65 13.17
C THR A 29 3.74 7.90 13.14
N ASN A 30 3.58 8.59 14.28
CA ASN A 30 2.80 9.84 14.34
C ASN A 30 3.26 10.86 13.28
N TYR A 31 4.57 10.97 13.07
CA TYR A 31 5.12 11.86 12.03
C TYR A 31 4.70 11.45 10.61
N VAL A 32 4.71 10.15 10.30
CA VAL A 32 4.28 9.66 8.97
C VAL A 32 2.77 9.86 8.77
N LEU A 33 1.97 9.63 9.81
CA LEU A 33 0.52 9.89 9.78
C LEU A 33 0.22 11.36 9.51
N GLU A 34 0.95 12.26 10.16
CA GLU A 34 0.82 13.71 9.93
C GLU A 34 1.22 14.09 8.51
N CYS A 35 2.33 13.56 7.98
CA CYS A 35 2.75 13.79 6.59
C CYS A 35 1.69 13.29 5.59
N TYR A 36 1.09 12.12 5.84
CA TYR A 36 0.04 11.56 5.01
C TYR A 36 -1.18 12.48 4.97
N HIS A 37 -1.66 12.91 6.14
CA HIS A 37 -2.82 13.80 6.25
C HIS A 37 -2.59 15.14 5.54
N GLN A 38 -1.42 15.75 5.71
CA GLN A 38 -1.11 17.01 5.04
C GLN A 38 -1.00 16.85 3.51
N CYS A 39 -0.48 15.71 3.05
CA CYS A 39 -0.30 15.44 1.62
C CYS A 39 -1.63 15.17 0.89
N PHE A 40 -2.50 14.36 1.50
CA PHE A 40 -3.72 13.87 0.83
C PHE A 40 -5.01 14.51 1.33
N GLY A 41 -4.96 15.27 2.44
CA GLY A 41 -6.12 15.96 3.00
C GLY A 41 -7.04 15.08 3.85
N PHE A 42 -6.66 13.83 4.14
CA PHE A 42 -7.41 12.93 5.01
C PHE A 42 -6.50 11.95 5.76
N SER A 43 -7.01 11.43 6.89
CA SER A 43 -6.26 10.51 7.75
C SER A 43 -6.19 9.10 7.17
N VAL A 44 -5.14 8.36 7.54
CA VAL A 44 -5.07 6.91 7.30
C VAL A 44 -6.26 6.23 7.98
N ALA A 45 -7.06 5.50 7.21
CA ALA A 45 -8.25 4.81 7.67
C ALA A 45 -8.01 3.30 7.85
N HIS A 46 -8.92 2.64 8.58
CA HIS A 46 -9.03 1.19 8.67
C HIS A 46 -7.80 0.44 9.22
N GLN A 47 -6.98 1.10 10.06
CA GLN A 47 -5.82 0.47 10.71
C GLN A 47 -6.20 -0.51 11.83
N ASP A 48 -7.48 -0.63 12.17
CA ASP A 48 -8.06 -1.65 13.03
C ASP A 48 -8.65 -2.83 12.25
N LYS A 49 -8.69 -2.75 10.91
CA LYS A 49 -9.36 -3.73 10.06
C LYS A 49 -8.37 -4.71 9.48
N PHE A 50 -8.66 -6.00 9.66
CA PHE A 50 -7.81 -7.09 9.16
C PHE A 50 -7.66 -7.11 7.63
N TRP A 51 -8.59 -6.49 6.90
CA TRP A 51 -8.62 -6.45 5.43
C TRP A 51 -7.80 -5.30 4.83
N ALA A 52 -7.19 -4.43 5.63
CA ALA A 52 -6.31 -3.36 5.16
C ALA A 52 -4.84 -3.63 5.54
N PRO A 53 -3.85 -3.11 4.79
CA PRO A 53 -2.47 -3.16 5.23
C PRO A 53 -2.21 -2.24 6.42
N HIS A 54 -1.36 -2.67 7.34
CA HIS A 54 -0.96 -1.92 8.53
C HIS A 54 0.44 -1.30 8.38
N VAL A 55 1.01 -1.41 7.19
CA VAL A 55 2.39 -1.00 6.89
C VAL A 55 2.44 -0.19 5.60
N CYS A 56 3.45 0.68 5.51
CA CYS A 56 3.81 1.38 4.29
C CYS A 56 5.21 0.96 3.83
N CYS A 57 5.53 1.20 2.56
CA CYS A 57 6.87 0.94 2.04
C CYS A 57 7.81 2.12 2.35
N ILE A 58 9.10 1.83 2.48
CA ILE A 58 10.15 2.83 2.73
C ILE A 58 10.13 3.98 1.71
N THR A 59 9.77 3.69 0.46
CA THR A 59 9.67 4.69 -0.61
C THR A 59 8.53 5.68 -0.35
N CYS A 60 7.35 5.20 0.07
CA CYS A 60 6.23 6.07 0.42
C CYS A 60 6.54 6.91 1.65
N VAL A 61 7.19 6.34 2.68
CA VAL A 61 7.67 7.12 3.83
C VAL A 61 8.57 8.24 3.36
N LYS A 62 9.60 7.93 2.55
CA LYS A 62 10.52 8.95 2.03
C LYS A 62 9.80 10.04 1.23
N ASN A 63 8.93 9.65 0.30
CA ASN A 63 8.19 10.60 -0.53
C ASN A 63 7.28 11.52 0.31
N LEU A 64 6.57 10.98 1.30
CA LEU A 64 5.74 11.77 2.21
C LEU A 64 6.57 12.77 3.03
N THR A 65 7.69 12.32 3.58
CA THR A 65 8.55 13.19 4.39
C THR A 65 9.28 14.24 3.56
N ASP A 66 9.68 13.91 2.33
CA ASP A 66 10.32 14.86 1.41
C ASP A 66 9.28 15.88 0.88
N TRP A 67 8.05 15.44 0.62
CA TRP A 67 6.95 16.31 0.22
C TRP A 67 6.61 17.34 1.28
N LYS A 68 6.50 16.91 2.56
CA LYS A 68 6.26 17.83 3.67
C LYS A 68 7.35 18.90 3.82
N LYS A 69 8.59 18.57 3.43
CA LYS A 69 9.74 19.50 3.44
C LYS A 69 9.82 20.37 2.18
N GLY A 70 8.91 20.21 1.22
CA GLY A 70 8.97 20.87 -0.09
C GLY A 70 10.12 20.39 -0.98
N ALA A 71 10.80 19.30 -0.64
CA ALA A 71 11.97 18.81 -1.36
C ALA A 71 11.62 18.00 -2.62
N ARG A 72 10.40 17.43 -2.66
CA ARG A 72 9.94 16.59 -3.79
C ARG A 72 8.41 16.56 -3.85
N ALA A 73 7.86 16.62 -5.06
CA ALA A 73 6.43 16.38 -5.27
C ALA A 73 6.05 14.91 -5.01
N MET A 74 4.85 14.67 -4.47
CA MET A 74 4.31 13.31 -4.34
C MET A 74 4.06 12.74 -5.74
N PRO A 75 4.48 11.50 -6.06
CA PRO A 75 4.37 10.95 -7.42
C PRO A 75 2.93 10.67 -7.88
N PHE A 76 1.95 10.77 -6.98
CA PHE A 76 0.53 10.61 -7.27
C PHE A 76 -0.29 11.51 -6.35
N ALA A 77 -1.44 11.95 -6.85
CA ALA A 77 -2.37 12.81 -6.10
C ALA A 77 -3.29 12.01 -5.17
N VAL A 78 -3.64 10.78 -5.55
CA VAL A 78 -4.57 9.92 -4.80
C VAL A 78 -3.82 8.67 -4.33
N PRO A 79 -3.80 8.35 -3.03
CA PRO A 79 -3.20 7.13 -2.52
C PRO A 79 -4.10 5.92 -2.82
N MET A 80 -3.61 4.71 -2.57
CA MET A 80 -4.45 3.52 -2.64
C MET A 80 -5.60 3.63 -1.63
N ILE A 81 -6.82 3.43 -2.11
CA ILE A 81 -8.03 3.41 -1.28
C ILE A 81 -8.37 1.96 -0.96
N TRP A 82 -8.52 1.65 0.33
CA TRP A 82 -8.82 0.30 0.80
C TRP A 82 -10.29 0.16 1.16
N THR A 83 -10.93 -0.84 0.58
CA THR A 83 -12.32 -1.22 0.88
C THR A 83 -12.36 -2.69 1.31
N GLU A 84 -13.33 -3.03 2.15
CA GLU A 84 -13.57 -4.42 2.51
C GLU A 84 -13.99 -5.22 1.26
N PRO A 85 -13.31 -6.33 0.93
CA PRO A 85 -13.67 -7.12 -0.24
C PRO A 85 -14.95 -7.90 0.02
N ARG A 86 -15.84 -7.99 -0.99
CA ARG A 86 -17.07 -8.80 -0.92
C ARG A 86 -16.77 -10.30 -0.85
N ASP A 87 -15.73 -10.74 -1.56
CA ASP A 87 -15.28 -12.11 -1.57
C ASP A 87 -13.80 -12.26 -1.95
N HIS A 88 -13.23 -13.44 -1.67
CA HIS A 88 -11.81 -13.73 -1.89
C HIS A 88 -11.46 -14.25 -3.29
N VAL A 89 -12.42 -14.36 -4.21
CA VAL A 89 -12.25 -14.95 -5.54
C VAL A 89 -12.34 -13.90 -6.65
N SER A 90 -13.24 -12.94 -6.53
CA SER A 90 -13.54 -11.94 -7.56
C SER A 90 -13.23 -10.50 -7.14
N ASP A 91 -13.11 -10.22 -5.84
CA ASP A 91 -13.09 -8.84 -5.32
C ASP A 91 -11.91 -8.51 -4.40
N CYS A 92 -11.22 -9.53 -3.87
CA CYS A 92 -10.12 -9.31 -2.95
C CYS A 92 -8.81 -9.01 -3.67
N TYR A 93 -8.39 -7.75 -3.67
CA TYR A 93 -7.11 -7.29 -4.23
C TYR A 93 -5.93 -8.18 -3.83
N PHE A 94 -5.85 -8.57 -2.56
CA PHE A 94 -4.79 -9.44 -2.06
C PHE A 94 -4.83 -10.84 -2.68
N CYS A 95 -6.01 -11.41 -2.90
CA CYS A 95 -6.14 -12.74 -3.50
C CYS A 95 -5.91 -12.72 -5.01
N LEU A 96 -6.34 -11.65 -5.68
CA LEU A 96 -6.25 -11.49 -7.13
C LEU A 96 -4.84 -11.13 -7.59
N THR A 97 -4.01 -10.56 -6.72
CA THR A 97 -2.63 -10.22 -7.07
C THR A 97 -1.75 -11.46 -7.00
N ASP A 98 -1.29 -11.97 -8.15
CA ASP A 98 -0.31 -13.04 -8.19
C ASP A 98 1.09 -12.51 -7.84
N ILE A 99 1.62 -12.98 -6.70
CA ILE A 99 2.96 -12.63 -6.22
C ILE A 99 3.92 -13.82 -6.21
N LYS A 100 3.48 -14.99 -6.70
CA LYS A 100 4.31 -16.20 -6.71
C LYS A 100 5.53 -16.00 -7.60
N GLY A 101 6.71 -16.36 -7.08
CA GLY A 101 7.97 -16.24 -7.82
C GLY A 101 8.47 -14.80 -8.02
N ILE A 102 7.80 -13.79 -7.44
CA ILE A 102 8.24 -12.40 -7.54
C ILE A 102 9.33 -12.13 -6.51
N ASN A 103 10.49 -11.72 -7.02
CA ASN A 103 11.61 -11.25 -6.22
C ASN A 103 11.80 -9.74 -6.39
N TYR A 104 12.78 -9.19 -5.66
CA TYR A 104 13.10 -7.76 -5.71
C TYR A 104 13.33 -7.22 -7.12
N LYS A 105 13.98 -7.99 -8.00
CA LYS A 105 14.30 -7.58 -9.37
C LYS A 105 13.05 -7.52 -10.26
N LYS A 106 12.09 -8.43 -10.05
CA LYS A 106 10.85 -8.53 -10.84
C LYS A 106 9.73 -7.59 -10.34
N LYS A 107 9.82 -7.08 -9.10
CA LYS A 107 8.83 -6.17 -8.49
C LYS A 107 8.51 -4.92 -9.33
N LYS A 108 9.48 -4.39 -10.09
CA LYS A 108 9.30 -3.19 -10.92
C LYS A 108 8.25 -3.38 -12.03
N GLN A 109 7.92 -4.62 -12.40
CA GLN A 109 6.88 -4.91 -13.39
C GLN A 109 5.46 -4.87 -12.78
N LEU A 110 5.31 -5.19 -11.50
CA LEU A 110 4.01 -5.13 -10.80
C LEU A 110 3.50 -3.72 -10.59
N SER A 111 4.41 -2.75 -10.38
CA SER A 111 4.02 -1.35 -10.19
C SER A 111 3.29 -0.78 -11.40
N THR A 112 3.51 -1.31 -12.60
CA THR A 112 2.81 -0.88 -13.81
C THR A 112 1.37 -1.41 -13.87
N LEU A 113 1.13 -2.63 -13.38
CA LEU A 113 -0.20 -3.25 -13.36
C LEU A 113 -1.14 -2.65 -12.32
N THR A 114 -0.59 -2.07 -11.24
CA THR A 114 -1.40 -1.44 -10.18
C THR A 114 -2.09 -0.16 -10.64
N TYR A 115 -1.50 0.56 -11.60
CA TYR A 115 -2.10 1.76 -12.20
C TYR A 115 -3.15 1.45 -13.28
N LEU A 116 -3.26 0.19 -13.75
CA LEU A 116 -4.23 -0.22 -14.78
C LEU A 116 -5.56 -0.72 -14.21
N LEU A 117 -5.66 -0.84 -12.88
CA LEU A 117 -6.88 -1.25 -12.15
C LEU A 117 -7.55 -0.08 -11.41
N LEU A 118 -7.06 1.15 -11.64
CA LEU A 118 -7.69 2.43 -11.30
C LEU A 118 -8.18 3.08 -12.60
#